data_AF-A0A2N3X235-F1
#
_entry.id   AF-A0A2N3X235-F1
#
_cell.length_a   1.000
_cell.length_b   1.000
_cell.length_c   1.000
_cell.angle_alpha   90.00
_cell.angle_beta   90.00
_cell.angle_gamma   90.00
#
_symmetry.space_group_name_H-M   'P 1'
#
loop_
_entity.id
_entity.type
_entity.pdbx_description
1 polymer ?
#
loop_
_entity_poly.entity_id
_entity_poly.type
_entity_poly.pdbx_seq_one_letter_code
_entity_poly.pdbx_strand_id
1 'polypeptide(L)'
;MTAILAPEQPNRTGRPSHPAVFPGRTEDPGREHAVVLMPLIEPADGPGNGEVPPELAERGLRRYTARIAAAVGAGAEAAWCEWADAPSAYIALDQQLPGHPGRDAALIWAAESGWSVAVETGCGEDLLITAELGGDVLPAPEAVATWFRAVLAGKSADTHRRPASAESTDIVHRLANWARDEPILDGRNG
;
A
#
# COMPACT_ATOMS: atom_id res chain seq x y z
N MET A 1 82.63 10.45 33.81
CA MET A 1 83.68 11.41 33.39
C MET A 1 83.42 11.76 31.93
N THR A 2 83.43 13.07 31.66
CA THR A 2 83.68 13.70 30.35
C THR A 2 82.56 13.73 29.31
N ALA A 3 82.49 14.90 28.68
CA ALA A 3 81.41 15.47 27.91
C ALA A 3 81.79 15.64 26.41
N ILE A 4 80.94 16.41 25.72
CA ILE A 4 81.23 17.26 24.54
C ILE A 4 81.16 16.57 23.15
N LEU A 5 80.17 16.95 22.33
CA LEU A 5 80.31 17.88 21.17
C LEU A 5 79.02 17.92 20.33
N ALA A 6 78.43 19.13 20.22
CA ALA A 6 77.75 19.61 19.00
C ALA A 6 78.81 19.88 17.90
N PRO A 7 78.53 20.34 16.64
CA PRO A 7 77.29 20.88 16.07
C PRO A 7 77.01 20.47 14.60
N GLU A 8 75.85 20.86 14.03
CA GLU A 8 75.76 21.65 12.78
C GLU A 8 74.29 21.94 12.42
N GLN A 9 74.02 23.21 12.16
CA GLN A 9 72.91 23.69 11.31
C GLN A 9 73.57 24.35 10.08
N PRO A 10 72.90 24.40 8.90
CA PRO A 10 72.11 25.61 8.60
C PRO A 10 70.86 25.43 7.70
N ASN A 11 69.77 26.06 8.13
CA ASN A 11 69.02 27.12 7.43
C ASN A 11 68.61 26.94 5.94
N ARG A 12 67.29 26.87 5.67
CA ARG A 12 66.52 27.99 5.05
C ARG A 12 65.06 27.66 4.75
N THR A 13 64.20 28.40 5.45
CA THR A 13 62.97 29.09 5.03
C THR A 13 62.39 28.81 3.64
N GLY A 14 61.10 28.44 3.60
CA GLY A 14 60.32 28.40 2.35
C GLY A 14 58.81 28.13 2.45
N ARG A 15 58.04 28.98 3.16
CA ARG A 15 56.64 29.38 2.85
C ARG A 15 55.50 28.31 2.87
N PRO A 16 54.20 28.72 2.83
CA PRO A 16 53.18 28.18 3.74
C PRO A 16 52.05 27.37 3.07
N SER A 17 51.36 26.61 3.93
CA SER A 17 49.93 26.26 3.94
C SER A 17 49.17 26.16 2.60
N HIS A 18 49.07 24.93 2.08
CA HIS A 18 47.89 24.45 1.36
C HIS A 18 47.32 23.26 2.14
N PRO A 19 46.05 23.24 2.56
CA PRO A 19 45.43 21.98 2.94
C PRO A 19 45.19 21.14 1.68
N ALA A 20 45.84 19.98 1.63
CA ALA A 20 45.53 18.92 0.68
C ALA A 20 44.12 18.39 0.96
N VAL A 21 43.28 18.43 -0.06
CA VAL A 21 41.99 17.72 -0.12
C VAL A 21 42.30 16.22 -0.16
N PHE A 22 41.91 15.50 0.88
CA PHE A 22 41.79 14.04 0.84
C PHE A 22 40.45 13.68 0.20
N PRO A 23 40.41 12.86 -0.87
CA PRO A 23 39.19 12.18 -1.26
C PRO A 23 39.11 10.88 -0.46
N GLY A 24 38.23 10.83 0.53
CA GLY A 24 38.08 9.62 1.33
C GLY A 24 36.99 9.74 2.36
N ARG A 25 35.75 9.49 1.93
CA ARG A 25 34.78 8.61 2.59
C ARG A 25 33.46 8.75 1.84
N THR A 26 33.08 7.71 1.10
CA THR A 26 31.68 7.51 0.67
C THR A 26 30.90 7.20 1.94
N GLU A 27 30.33 8.23 2.54
CA GLU A 27 29.29 8.08 3.55
C GLU A 27 28.02 7.73 2.78
N ASP A 28 27.44 6.58 3.11
CA ASP A 28 26.09 6.16 2.71
C ASP A 28 25.15 6.66 3.82
N PRO A 29 24.38 7.74 3.61
CA PRO A 29 23.37 8.13 4.55
C PRO A 29 22.03 7.56 4.09
N GLY A 30 21.57 6.57 4.83
CA GLY A 30 20.21 6.51 5.34
C GLY A 30 19.12 6.40 4.29
N ARG A 31 18.52 5.20 4.23
CA ARG A 31 17.15 4.98 3.72
C ARG A 31 16.24 6.13 4.18
N GLU A 32 15.89 6.96 3.21
CA GLU A 32 14.90 8.01 3.33
C GLU A 32 13.56 7.28 3.56
N HIS A 33 13.01 7.40 4.77
CA HIS A 33 11.61 7.08 5.00
C HIS A 33 10.82 8.00 4.08
N ALA A 34 10.27 7.47 2.99
CA ALA A 34 9.41 8.20 2.09
C ALA A 34 8.11 8.56 2.83
N VAL A 35 8.13 9.69 3.54
CA VAL A 35 6.92 10.36 3.98
C VAL A 35 6.29 10.94 2.72
N VAL A 36 5.26 10.27 2.20
CA VAL A 36 4.46 10.76 1.08
C VAL A 36 3.67 11.96 1.58
N LEU A 37 4.26 13.15 1.41
CA LEU A 37 3.59 14.42 1.66
C LEU A 37 2.58 14.65 0.52
N MET A 38 1.29 14.65 0.83
CA MET A 38 0.23 14.91 -0.14
C MET A 38 0.34 16.35 -0.69
N PRO A 39 0.33 16.55 -2.01
CA PRO A 39 0.14 17.88 -2.58
C PRO A 39 -1.35 18.26 -2.52
N LEU A 40 -1.66 19.37 -1.86
CA LEU A 40 -2.94 20.05 -1.99
C LEU A 40 -3.02 20.64 -3.41
N ILE A 41 -3.82 20.04 -4.29
CA ILE A 41 -4.13 20.59 -5.61
C ILE A 41 -5.60 21.01 -5.63
N GLU A 42 -5.86 22.26 -6.00
CA GLU A 42 -7.20 22.81 -6.12
C GLU A 42 -7.96 22.20 -7.31
N PRO A 43 -9.28 21.95 -7.17
CA PRO A 43 -10.06 21.30 -8.21
C PRO A 43 -10.25 22.23 -9.42
N ALA A 44 -9.86 21.75 -10.59
CA ALA A 44 -10.18 22.38 -11.87
C ALA A 44 -11.65 22.10 -12.22
N ASP A 45 -12.43 23.17 -12.31
CA ASP A 45 -13.86 23.18 -12.63
C ASP A 45 -14.12 22.92 -14.13
N GLY A 46 -15.07 22.03 -14.45
CA GLY A 46 -15.63 21.85 -15.79
C GLY A 46 -16.39 20.52 -15.95
N PRO A 47 -17.73 20.50 -16.13
CA PRO A 47 -18.50 19.25 -16.16
C PRO A 47 -18.41 18.58 -17.53
N GLY A 48 -17.71 17.45 -17.59
CA GLY A 48 -17.80 16.50 -18.70
C GLY A 48 -19.09 15.68 -18.60
N ASN A 49 -19.98 15.81 -19.59
CA ASN A 49 -21.34 15.22 -19.62
C ASN A 49 -21.37 13.68 -19.81
N GLY A 50 -20.32 12.98 -19.41
CA GLY A 50 -20.20 11.53 -19.36
C GLY A 50 -19.25 11.04 -18.26
N GLU A 51 -18.75 11.96 -17.43
CA GLU A 51 -17.88 11.65 -16.30
C GLU A 51 -18.74 11.16 -15.14
N VAL A 52 -18.36 9.99 -14.61
CA VAL A 52 -18.99 9.46 -13.41
C VAL A 52 -18.65 10.40 -12.25
N PRO A 53 -19.65 10.94 -11.52
CA PRO A 53 -19.37 11.79 -10.38
C PRO A 53 -18.52 11.03 -9.34
N PRO A 54 -17.45 11.63 -8.80
CA PRO A 54 -16.56 10.96 -7.87
C PRO A 54 -17.31 10.47 -6.63
N GLU A 55 -18.34 11.18 -6.16
CA GLU A 55 -19.19 10.75 -5.05
C GLU A 55 -19.96 9.44 -5.35
N LEU A 56 -20.28 9.18 -6.62
CA LEU A 56 -20.96 7.97 -7.02
C LEU A 56 -20.02 6.76 -6.99
N ALA A 57 -18.78 6.95 -7.43
CA ALA A 57 -17.76 5.91 -7.40
C ALA A 57 -17.28 5.64 -5.96
N GLU A 58 -17.12 6.67 -5.12
CA GLU A 58 -16.82 6.52 -3.69
C GLU A 58 -17.91 5.71 -2.98
N ARG A 59 -19.19 6.06 -3.20
CA ARG A 59 -20.32 5.28 -2.64
C ARG A 59 -20.29 3.84 -3.13
N GLY A 60 -19.88 3.64 -4.39
CA GLY A 60 -19.66 2.35 -5.00
C GLY A 60 -18.60 1.52 -4.29
N LEU A 61 -17.46 2.13 -4.01
CA LEU A 61 -16.35 1.53 -3.26
C LEU A 61 -16.80 1.11 -1.86
N ARG A 62 -17.38 2.03 -1.09
CA ARG A 62 -17.92 1.74 0.26
C ARG A 62 -18.83 0.52 0.25
N ARG A 63 -19.69 0.45 -0.76
CA ARG A 63 -20.68 -0.61 -0.90
C ARG A 63 -20.09 -1.94 -1.34
N TYR A 64 -19.19 -1.90 -2.30
CA TYR A 64 -18.45 -3.07 -2.76
C TYR A 64 -17.65 -3.67 -1.60
N THR A 65 -16.88 -2.85 -0.88
CA THR A 65 -16.11 -3.27 0.30
C THR A 65 -17.01 -3.88 1.37
N ALA A 66 -18.16 -3.28 1.68
CA ALA A 66 -19.11 -3.84 2.64
C ALA A 66 -19.68 -5.22 2.19
N ARG A 67 -19.95 -5.41 0.91
CA ARG A 67 -20.39 -6.72 0.37
C ARG A 67 -19.28 -7.77 0.46
N ILE A 68 -18.03 -7.37 0.22
CA ILE A 68 -16.87 -8.26 0.38
C ILE A 68 -16.71 -8.65 1.85
N ALA A 69 -16.74 -7.68 2.77
CA ALA A 69 -16.66 -7.92 4.21
C ALA A 69 -17.71 -8.95 4.65
N ALA A 70 -18.98 -8.75 4.26
CA ALA A 70 -20.05 -9.70 4.53
C ALA A 70 -19.77 -11.09 3.93
N ALA A 71 -19.28 -11.17 2.69
CA ALA A 71 -19.02 -12.44 2.00
C ALA A 71 -17.87 -13.25 2.65
N VAL A 72 -16.91 -12.57 3.28
CA VAL A 72 -15.80 -13.20 4.03
C VAL A 72 -16.11 -13.43 5.51
N GLY A 73 -17.29 -13.01 5.97
CA GLY A 73 -17.75 -13.16 7.35
C GLY A 73 -17.25 -12.09 8.31
N ALA A 74 -16.72 -10.97 7.79
CA ALA A 74 -16.37 -9.80 8.57
C ALA A 74 -17.58 -8.86 8.77
N GLY A 75 -17.62 -8.18 9.91
CA GLY A 75 -18.56 -7.09 10.15
C GLY A 75 -18.28 -5.87 9.29
N ALA A 76 -19.27 -5.01 9.09
CA ALA A 76 -19.08 -3.77 8.32
C ALA A 76 -18.12 -2.80 9.02
N GLU A 77 -18.05 -2.86 10.36
CA GLU A 77 -17.12 -2.11 11.20
C GLU A 77 -15.66 -2.52 11.04
N ALA A 78 -15.40 -3.74 10.54
CA ALA A 78 -14.06 -4.23 10.25
C ALA A 78 -13.55 -3.75 8.87
N ALA A 79 -14.40 -3.08 8.09
CA ALA A 79 -14.09 -2.61 6.75
C ALA A 79 -13.86 -1.10 6.74
N TRP A 80 -12.83 -0.69 6.03
CA TRP A 80 -12.49 0.69 5.74
C TRP A 80 -12.18 0.85 4.26
N CYS A 81 -12.47 2.02 3.71
CA CYS A 81 -12.06 2.36 2.36
C CYS A 81 -11.87 3.87 2.21
N GLU A 82 -11.02 4.23 1.27
CA GLU A 82 -10.68 5.61 0.95
C GLU A 82 -10.79 5.86 -0.54
N TRP A 83 -11.41 6.99 -0.86
CA TRP A 83 -11.45 7.53 -2.20
C TRP A 83 -10.43 8.67 -2.30
N ALA A 84 -9.31 8.39 -2.95
CA ALA A 84 -8.21 9.31 -3.22
C ALA A 84 -7.66 9.03 -4.63
N ASP A 85 -6.51 9.63 -5.01
CA ASP A 85 -5.86 9.38 -6.31
C ASP A 85 -5.59 7.89 -6.57
N ALA A 86 -5.33 7.13 -5.50
CA ALA A 86 -5.28 5.68 -5.50
C ALA A 86 -6.36 5.12 -4.54
N PRO A 87 -7.58 4.83 -5.04
CA PRO A 87 -8.64 4.29 -4.21
C PRO A 87 -8.22 2.94 -3.59
N SER A 88 -8.53 2.78 -2.31
CA SER A 88 -8.10 1.60 -1.55
C SER A 88 -9.16 1.13 -0.56
N ALA A 89 -9.06 -0.13 -0.14
CA ALA A 89 -9.87 -0.68 0.93
C ALA A 89 -9.08 -1.63 1.81
N TYR A 90 -9.53 -1.76 3.05
CA TYR A 90 -8.96 -2.59 4.09
C TYR A 90 -10.08 -3.30 4.81
N ILE A 91 -9.92 -4.59 5.10
CA ILE A 91 -10.85 -5.39 5.89
C ILE A 91 -10.03 -6.20 6.90
N ALA A 92 -10.20 -5.90 8.18
CA ALA A 92 -9.63 -6.68 9.27
C ALA A 92 -10.36 -8.02 9.41
N LEU A 93 -9.62 -9.10 9.66
CA LEU A 93 -10.13 -10.46 9.69
C LEU A 93 -9.57 -11.21 10.90
N ASP A 94 -10.43 -11.73 11.77
CA ASP A 94 -10.03 -12.52 12.95
C ASP A 94 -9.40 -13.89 12.59
N GLN A 95 -9.39 -14.26 11.31
CA GLN A 95 -8.84 -15.51 10.82
C GLN A 95 -7.32 -15.44 10.70
N GLN A 96 -6.65 -16.52 11.09
CA GLN A 96 -5.18 -16.62 11.04
C GLN A 96 -4.73 -17.55 9.90
N LEU A 97 -3.63 -17.19 9.24
CA LEU A 97 -3.05 -18.04 8.21
C LEU A 97 -2.20 -19.16 8.82
N PRO A 98 -2.22 -20.39 8.25
CA PRO A 98 -1.42 -21.51 8.75
C PRO A 98 0.09 -21.23 8.85
N GLY A 99 0.63 -20.36 7.99
CA GLY A 99 2.04 -19.95 7.99
C GLY A 99 2.39 -18.81 8.95
N HIS A 100 1.39 -18.18 9.57
CA HIS A 100 1.55 -16.99 10.43
C HIS A 100 0.68 -17.08 11.69
N PRO A 101 0.94 -18.04 12.59
CA PRO A 101 0.15 -18.19 13.81
C PRO A 101 0.26 -16.96 14.72
N GLY A 102 -0.85 -16.58 15.36
CA GLY A 102 -0.90 -15.43 16.27
C GLY A 102 -0.92 -14.08 15.57
N ARG A 103 -1.19 -14.05 14.26
CA ARG A 103 -1.36 -12.82 13.47
C ARG A 103 -2.65 -12.93 12.68
N ASP A 104 -3.45 -11.89 12.82
CA ASP A 104 -4.74 -11.81 12.16
C ASP A 104 -4.52 -11.41 10.71
N ALA A 105 -5.35 -11.98 9.83
CA ALA A 105 -5.31 -11.67 8.42
C ALA A 105 -5.99 -10.32 8.16
N ALA A 106 -5.70 -9.77 6.99
CA ALA A 106 -6.43 -8.65 6.44
C ALA A 106 -6.60 -8.86 4.94
N LEU A 107 -7.72 -8.36 4.41
CA LEU A 107 -7.88 -8.18 2.98
C LEU A 107 -7.61 -6.71 2.64
N ILE A 108 -6.69 -6.50 1.71
CA ILE A 108 -6.35 -5.18 1.19
C ILE A 108 -6.79 -5.15 -0.27
N TRP A 109 -7.41 -4.06 -0.68
CA TRP A 109 -7.69 -3.78 -2.07
C TRP A 109 -7.02 -2.48 -2.49
N ALA A 110 -6.40 -2.49 -3.66
CA ALA A 110 -5.97 -1.29 -4.34
C ALA A 110 -6.45 -1.33 -5.79
N ALA A 111 -6.81 -0.18 -6.34
CA ALA A 111 -7.32 -0.07 -7.70
C ALA A 111 -6.39 -0.70 -8.75
N GLU A 112 -5.07 -0.66 -8.53
CA GLU A 112 -4.05 -1.13 -9.46
C GLU A 112 -3.70 -2.62 -9.32
N SER A 113 -3.96 -3.23 -8.18
CA SER A 113 -3.55 -4.62 -7.89
C SER A 113 -4.69 -5.55 -7.52
N GLY A 114 -5.89 -5.02 -7.30
CA GLY A 114 -7.02 -5.81 -6.82
C GLY A 114 -6.83 -6.24 -5.37
N TRP A 115 -7.39 -7.41 -5.04
CA TRP A 115 -7.41 -7.94 -3.67
C TRP A 115 -6.15 -8.73 -3.32
N SER A 116 -5.64 -8.50 -2.12
CA SER A 116 -4.50 -9.21 -1.55
C SER A 116 -4.80 -9.61 -0.10
N VAL A 117 -4.31 -10.78 0.32
CA VAL A 117 -4.30 -11.18 1.74
C VAL A 117 -3.00 -10.72 2.35
N ALA A 118 -3.08 -9.96 3.42
CA ALA A 118 -1.95 -9.62 4.25
C ALA A 118 -2.10 -10.20 5.66
N VAL A 119 -1.01 -10.22 6.41
CA VAL A 119 -1.01 -10.45 7.85
C VAL A 119 -0.41 -9.25 8.55
N GLU A 120 -0.98 -8.87 9.69
CA GLU A 120 -0.43 -7.81 10.52
C GLU A 120 0.92 -8.24 11.12
N THR A 121 1.96 -7.43 10.93
CA THR A 121 3.31 -7.74 11.40
C THR A 121 3.73 -6.90 12.60
N GLY A 122 3.12 -7.18 13.77
CA GLY A 122 3.42 -6.44 15.00
C GLY A 122 2.65 -5.12 15.09
N CYS A 123 3.10 -4.18 15.93
CA CYS A 123 2.34 -2.97 16.28
C CYS A 123 1.89 -2.13 15.06
N GLY A 124 0.69 -2.43 14.58
CA GLY A 124 -0.24 -1.50 13.93
C GLY A 124 0.00 -1.10 12.48
N GLU A 125 1.22 -1.13 11.94
CA GLU A 125 1.49 -0.41 10.68
C GLU A 125 2.09 -1.26 9.53
N ASP A 126 2.80 -2.35 9.83
CA ASP A 126 3.44 -3.15 8.77
C ASP A 126 2.57 -4.37 8.39
N LEU A 127 2.09 -4.39 7.14
CA LEU A 127 1.34 -5.51 6.55
C LEU A 127 2.26 -6.34 5.65
N LEU A 128 2.28 -7.66 5.86
CA LEU A 128 2.97 -8.59 4.96
C LEU A 128 1.96 -9.23 4.01
N ILE A 129 2.04 -8.90 2.72
CA ILE A 129 1.25 -9.55 1.68
C ILE A 129 1.69 -11.00 1.53
N THR A 130 0.75 -11.93 1.65
CA THR A 130 0.95 -13.38 1.60
C THR A 130 0.36 -14.03 0.35
N ALA A 131 -0.66 -13.40 -0.24
CA ALA A 131 -1.31 -13.85 -1.46
C ALA A 131 -1.96 -12.66 -2.19
N GLU A 132 -2.05 -12.74 -3.51
CA GLU A 132 -2.76 -11.78 -4.36
C GLU A 132 -3.78 -12.53 -5.20
N LEU A 133 -4.96 -11.93 -5.41
CA LEU A 133 -5.99 -12.46 -6.28
C LEU A 133 -5.72 -11.95 -7.70
N GLY A 134 -5.12 -12.80 -8.53
CA GLY A 134 -4.91 -12.47 -9.94
C GLY A 134 -6.22 -12.37 -10.73
N GLY A 135 -6.16 -11.68 -11.87
CA GLY A 135 -7.27 -11.52 -12.80
C GLY A 135 -7.92 -10.15 -12.71
N ASP A 136 -9.22 -10.13 -12.50
CA ASP A 136 -9.99 -8.89 -12.39
C ASP A 136 -9.69 -8.17 -11.07
N VAL A 137 -9.44 -6.86 -11.11
CA VAL A 137 -9.20 -6.04 -9.91
C VAL A 137 -10.49 -5.81 -9.11
N LEU A 138 -11.66 -5.87 -9.73
CA LEU A 138 -12.97 -5.70 -9.05
C LEU A 138 -13.88 -6.93 -9.25
N PRO A 139 -13.45 -8.11 -8.78
CA PRO A 139 -14.16 -9.36 -8.95
C PRO A 139 -15.47 -9.41 -8.15
N ALA A 140 -16.33 -10.39 -8.42
CA ALA A 140 -17.53 -10.61 -7.62
C ALA A 140 -17.18 -10.96 -6.15
N PRO A 141 -17.98 -10.51 -5.15
CA PRO A 141 -17.69 -10.78 -3.74
C PRO A 141 -17.54 -12.25 -3.38
N GLU A 142 -18.31 -13.11 -4.02
CA GLU A 142 -18.27 -14.56 -3.83
C GLU A 142 -16.97 -15.18 -4.34
N ALA A 143 -16.38 -14.59 -5.38
CA ALA A 143 -15.08 -15.02 -5.91
C ALA A 143 -13.96 -14.70 -4.92
N VAL A 144 -13.96 -13.48 -4.35
CA VAL A 144 -13.00 -13.08 -3.30
C VAL A 144 -13.14 -13.98 -2.08
N ALA A 145 -14.36 -14.24 -1.62
CA ALA A 145 -14.58 -15.12 -0.47
C ALA A 145 -14.14 -16.57 -0.72
N THR A 146 -14.36 -17.09 -1.93
CA THR A 146 -13.93 -18.43 -2.31
C THR A 146 -12.41 -18.55 -2.36
N TRP A 147 -11.77 -17.55 -2.96
CA TRP A 147 -10.32 -17.44 -3.00
C TRP A 147 -9.72 -17.30 -1.60
N PHE A 148 -10.26 -16.40 -0.77
CA PHE A 148 -9.79 -16.21 0.61
C PHE A 148 -9.86 -17.50 1.42
N ARG A 149 -10.97 -18.26 1.32
CA ARG A 149 -11.08 -19.60 1.94
C ARG A 149 -10.03 -20.59 1.44
N ALA A 150 -9.62 -20.50 0.18
CA ALA A 150 -8.55 -21.35 -0.36
C ALA A 150 -7.19 -20.96 0.22
N VAL A 151 -6.92 -19.65 0.37
CA VAL A 151 -5.71 -19.12 1.04
C VAL A 151 -5.66 -19.56 2.50
N LEU A 152 -6.77 -19.45 3.25
CA LEU A 152 -6.88 -19.96 4.62
C LEU A 152 -6.60 -21.47 4.70
N ALA A 153 -6.97 -22.24 3.68
CA ALA A 153 -6.70 -23.67 3.59
C ALA A 153 -5.26 -24.02 3.16
N GLY A 154 -4.39 -23.01 2.97
CA GLY A 154 -3.00 -23.20 2.57
C GLY A 154 -2.82 -23.58 1.09
N LYS A 155 -3.83 -23.37 0.25
CA LYS A 155 -3.70 -23.57 -1.20
C LYS A 155 -3.02 -22.32 -1.77
N SER A 156 -1.88 -22.50 -2.43
CA SER A 156 -1.16 -21.40 -3.07
C SER A 156 -2.08 -20.71 -4.08
N ALA A 157 -2.42 -19.45 -3.80
CA ALA A 157 -3.01 -18.57 -4.79
C ALA A 157 -1.89 -18.04 -5.67
N ASP A 158 -2.02 -18.24 -6.98
CA ASP A 158 -1.05 -17.81 -7.98
C ASP A 158 -0.66 -16.33 -7.81
N THR A 159 0.64 -16.08 -7.71
CA THR A 159 1.23 -14.74 -7.78
C THR A 159 1.27 -14.30 -9.24
N HIS A 160 0.51 -13.26 -9.63
CA HIS A 160 0.81 -12.62 -10.91
C HIS A 160 0.48 -11.12 -11.11
N ARG A 161 1.56 -10.43 -11.53
CA ARG A 161 1.74 -9.29 -12.45
C ARG A 161 0.68 -8.18 -12.51
N ARG A 162 1.15 -6.99 -12.11
CA ARG A 162 0.56 -5.66 -12.25
C ARG A 162 0.02 -5.37 -13.67
N PRO A 163 -1.26 -4.97 -13.80
CA PRO A 163 -1.82 -4.38 -15.02
C PRO A 163 -1.61 -2.84 -15.12
N ALA A 164 -1.89 -2.24 -16.29
CA ALA A 164 -1.47 -0.88 -16.67
C ALA A 164 -2.62 0.15 -16.69
N SER A 165 -2.26 1.44 -16.55
CA SER A 165 -3.09 2.63 -16.25
C SER A 165 -4.38 2.92 -17.04
N ALA A 166 -4.71 2.18 -18.11
CA ALA A 166 -6.01 2.31 -18.79
C ALA A 166 -7.18 1.74 -17.97
N GLU A 167 -6.88 0.97 -16.92
CA GLU A 167 -7.85 0.39 -15.99
C GLU A 167 -8.45 1.41 -15.00
N SER A 168 -7.80 2.56 -14.79
CA SER A 168 -8.23 3.55 -13.78
C SER A 168 -9.55 4.26 -14.12
N THR A 169 -9.87 4.47 -15.41
CA THR A 169 -11.19 5.02 -15.79
C THR A 169 -12.27 3.94 -15.76
N ASP A 170 -11.94 2.71 -16.18
CA ASP A 170 -12.84 1.57 -16.11
C ASP A 170 -13.28 1.27 -14.67
N ILE A 171 -12.33 1.29 -13.72
CA ILE A 171 -12.63 1.01 -12.31
C ILE A 171 -13.59 2.05 -11.70
N VAL A 172 -13.45 3.33 -12.03
CA VAL A 172 -14.37 4.40 -11.56
C VAL A 172 -15.80 4.11 -12.02
N HIS A 173 -15.98 3.77 -13.30
CA HIS A 173 -17.30 3.42 -13.84
C HIS A 173 -17.87 2.16 -13.22
N ARG A 174 -17.03 1.13 -13.02
CA ARG A 174 -17.45 -0.14 -12.41
C ARG A 174 -17.85 0.04 -10.95
N LEU A 175 -17.09 0.82 -10.18
CA LEU A 175 -17.44 1.17 -8.80
C LEU A 175 -18.74 1.96 -8.75
N ALA A 176 -18.95 2.95 -9.62
CA ALA A 176 -20.22 3.67 -9.68
C ALA A 176 -21.44 2.78 -9.97
N ASN A 177 -21.27 1.65 -10.67
CA ASN A 177 -22.34 0.68 -10.86
C ASN A 177 -22.71 -0.03 -9.55
N TRP A 178 -21.75 -0.31 -8.66
CA TRP A 178 -22.04 -0.85 -7.32
C TRP A 178 -22.86 0.09 -6.45
N ALA A 179 -22.73 1.41 -6.65
CA ALA A 179 -23.56 2.38 -5.95
C ALA A 179 -25.03 2.30 -6.40
N ARG A 180 -25.27 1.97 -7.66
CA ARG A 180 -26.61 1.92 -8.28
C ARG A 180 -27.36 0.62 -8.01
N ASP A 181 -26.64 -0.46 -7.74
CA ASP A 181 -27.18 -1.82 -7.60
C ASP A 181 -27.94 -1.98 -6.27
N GLU A 182 -28.96 -1.20 -5.93
CA GLU A 182 -29.65 -1.26 -4.62
C GLU A 182 -30.03 -2.71 -4.26
N PRO A 183 -29.67 -3.24 -3.07
CA PRO A 183 -30.24 -4.51 -2.67
C PRO A 183 -31.68 -4.17 -2.29
N ILE A 184 -32.66 -4.72 -3.00
CA ILE A 184 -34.04 -4.73 -2.49
C ILE A 184 -33.94 -5.38 -1.11
N LEU A 185 -33.97 -4.56 -0.06
CA LEU A 185 -34.22 -5.04 1.29
C LEU A 185 -35.66 -5.52 1.22
N ASP A 186 -35.85 -6.81 0.96
CA ASP A 186 -37.13 -7.48 1.12
C ASP A 186 -37.47 -7.43 2.62
N GLY A 187 -37.94 -6.27 3.04
CA GLY A 187 -38.65 -6.08 4.28
C GLY A 187 -39.99 -6.77 4.13
N ARG A 188 -40.05 -8.07 4.45
CA ARG A 188 -41.26 -8.75 4.88
C ARG A 188 -40.91 -9.98 5.71
N ASN A 189 -40.68 -9.68 6.98
CA ASN A 189 -41.11 -10.51 8.08
C ASN A 189 -42.65 -10.60 8.03
N GLY A 190 -43.19 -11.81 7.93
CA GLY A 190 -44.63 -12.10 7.94
C GLY A 190 -44.85 -13.57 8.24
#